data_AF-A0A919MRC7-F1
#
_entry.id   AF-A0A919MRC7-F1
#
_cell.length_a   1.000
_cell.length_b   1.000
_cell.length_c   1.000
_cell.angle_alpha   90.00
_cell.angle_beta   90.00
_cell.angle_gamma   90.00
#
_symmetry.space_group_name_H-M   'P 1'
#
loop_
_entity.id
_entity.type
_entity.pdbx_description
1 polymer ?
#
loop_
_entity_poly.entity_id
_entity_poly.type
_entity_poly.pdbx_seq_one_letter_code
_entity_poly.pdbx_strand_id
1 'polypeptide(L)'
;MPHDITARHRAGGVGRLVAVRGAAPRHAAPAPVEPHLHRRRLRRLAVPAVLLLAAVTPLLFRAPVTPRAAVPPPVVSVPPPPTATEPPAPAITRRPLHAVRQAAKATPPPPAPAASAPPAVPPVLLGPATDADLAALLGTYCRATYGRFTLAAATADGWFCAPLARAAVALDPDAMCRWRYGDQARARLGNAGPPRSWRRYRDGP
;
A
#
# COMPACT_ATOMS: atom_id res chain seq x y z
N MET A 1 7.86 -50.83 2.18
CA MET A 1 7.46 -50.89 0.76
C MET A 1 7.51 -49.47 0.19
N PRO A 2 8.50 -49.14 -0.66
CA PRO A 2 8.59 -47.82 -1.27
C PRO A 2 7.85 -47.80 -2.61
N HIS A 3 7.03 -46.78 -2.85
CA HIS A 3 6.38 -46.56 -4.15
C HIS A 3 7.14 -45.50 -4.94
N ASP A 4 7.66 -45.94 -6.09
CA ASP A 4 8.16 -45.13 -7.20
C ASP A 4 7.10 -44.14 -7.70
N ILE A 5 7.48 -42.87 -7.82
CA ILE A 5 6.66 -41.84 -8.48
C ILE A 5 7.41 -41.37 -9.73
N THR A 6 7.11 -42.03 -10.86
CA THR A 6 7.52 -41.59 -12.19
C THR A 6 6.83 -40.29 -12.59
N ALA A 7 7.61 -39.21 -12.70
CA ALA A 7 7.21 -37.94 -13.26
C ALA A 7 7.02 -38.04 -14.79
N ARG A 8 5.80 -37.82 -15.27
CA ARG A 8 5.52 -37.64 -16.71
C ARG A 8 5.40 -36.16 -17.02
N HIS A 9 6.40 -35.64 -17.76
CA HIS A 9 6.30 -34.40 -18.50
C HIS A 9 5.16 -34.47 -19.52
N ARG A 10 4.29 -33.45 -19.56
CA ARG A 10 3.46 -33.17 -20.74
C ARG A 10 3.64 -31.73 -21.19
N ALA A 11 3.86 -31.65 -22.49
CA ALA A 11 4.18 -30.49 -23.29
C ALA A 11 2.93 -29.62 -23.57
N GLY A 12 3.20 -28.32 -23.72
CA GLY A 12 2.76 -27.50 -24.85
C GLY A 12 1.28 -27.47 -25.22
N GLY A 13 0.59 -26.40 -24.80
CA GLY A 13 -0.68 -25.98 -25.39
C GLY A 13 -0.59 -24.51 -25.80
N VAL A 14 -0.38 -24.27 -27.09
CA VAL A 14 -0.38 -22.94 -27.71
C VAL A 14 -1.84 -22.44 -27.78
N GLY A 15 -2.19 -21.54 -26.85
CA GLY A 15 -3.50 -20.90 -26.78
C GLY A 15 -3.61 -19.71 -27.72
N ARG A 16 -4.46 -19.89 -28.74
CA ARG A 16 -4.81 -18.97 -29.83
C ARG A 16 -5.46 -17.68 -29.28
N LEU A 17 -4.81 -16.53 -29.50
CA LEU A 17 -5.38 -15.21 -29.23
C LEU A 17 -6.47 -14.90 -30.27
N VAL A 18 -7.73 -14.89 -29.84
CA VAL A 18 -8.86 -14.37 -30.64
C VAL A 18 -9.01 -12.90 -30.31
N ALA A 19 -8.54 -12.03 -31.21
CA ALA A 19 -8.79 -10.61 -31.15
C ALA A 19 -10.25 -10.34 -31.55
N VAL A 20 -11.12 -10.10 -30.57
CA VAL A 20 -12.49 -9.63 -30.83
C VAL A 20 -12.42 -8.13 -31.12
N ARG A 21 -12.66 -7.78 -32.38
CA ARG A 21 -12.75 -6.39 -32.87
C ARG A 21 -14.12 -5.84 -32.48
N GLY A 22 -14.20 -5.21 -31.31
CA GLY A 22 -15.40 -4.52 -30.84
C GLY A 22 -15.69 -3.28 -31.69
N ALA A 23 -16.90 -3.20 -32.22
CA ALA A 23 -17.41 -2.10 -33.03
C ALA A 23 -17.46 -0.79 -32.22
N ALA A 24 -17.02 0.30 -32.86
CA ALA A 24 -17.06 1.65 -32.31
C ALA A 24 -18.51 2.19 -32.31
N PRO A 25 -19.02 2.73 -31.19
CA PRO A 25 -20.26 3.49 -31.19
C PRO A 25 -20.05 4.85 -31.87
N ARG A 26 -20.86 5.10 -32.91
CA ARG A 26 -21.01 6.41 -33.57
C ARG A 26 -21.87 7.32 -32.70
N HIS A 27 -21.25 8.01 -31.74
CA HIS A 27 -21.81 9.26 -31.22
C HIS A 27 -20.71 10.32 -31.24
N ALA A 28 -20.89 11.27 -32.17
CA ALA A 28 -20.06 12.44 -32.33
C ALA A 28 -20.13 13.28 -31.05
N ALA A 29 -19.01 13.34 -30.33
CA ALA A 29 -18.76 14.37 -29.33
C ALA A 29 -18.11 15.58 -30.00
N PRO A 30 -18.44 16.82 -29.58
CA PRO A 30 -17.79 18.02 -30.08
C PRO A 30 -16.29 17.99 -29.77
N ALA A 31 -15.49 18.33 -30.77
CA ALA A 31 -14.03 18.32 -30.69
C ALA A 31 -13.54 19.23 -29.55
N PRO A 32 -12.62 18.74 -28.68
CA PRO A 32 -11.92 19.61 -27.76
C PRO A 32 -10.97 20.51 -28.54
N VAL A 33 -11.21 21.82 -28.47
CA VAL A 33 -10.25 22.83 -28.92
C VAL A 33 -8.98 22.67 -28.08
N GLU A 34 -7.90 22.21 -28.71
CA GLU A 34 -6.57 22.11 -28.10
C GLU A 34 -6.05 23.51 -27.72
N PRO A 35 -5.68 23.77 -26.45
CA PRO A 35 -4.73 24.81 -26.11
C PRO A 35 -3.34 24.17 -25.94
N HIS A 36 -2.83 23.49 -26.98
CA HIS A 36 -1.58 22.71 -26.89
C HIS A 36 -0.29 23.49 -27.19
N LEU A 37 -0.35 24.81 -27.41
CA LEU A 37 0.82 25.59 -27.88
C LEU A 37 1.47 26.56 -26.88
N HIS A 38 1.16 26.47 -25.59
CA HIS A 38 1.81 27.37 -24.59
C HIS A 38 2.57 26.72 -23.44
N ARG A 39 2.50 25.39 -23.25
CA ARG A 39 3.12 24.76 -22.07
C ARG A 39 4.57 24.27 -22.25
N ARG A 40 5.17 24.42 -23.43
CA ARG A 40 6.54 23.92 -23.70
C ARG A 40 7.66 24.97 -23.60
N ARG A 41 7.37 26.26 -23.42
CA ARG A 41 8.41 27.31 -23.34
C ARG A 41 8.80 27.76 -21.92
N LEU A 42 8.16 27.29 -20.86
CA LEU A 42 8.48 27.70 -19.48
C LEU A 42 9.40 26.74 -18.71
N ARG A 43 9.71 25.55 -19.24
CA ARG A 43 10.56 24.57 -18.54
C ARG A 43 12.06 24.79 -18.63
N ARG A 44 12.54 25.81 -19.35
CA ARG A 44 13.99 26.07 -19.50
C ARG A 44 14.53 27.25 -18.68
N LEU A 45 13.69 27.98 -17.94
CA LEU A 45 14.13 29.10 -17.10
C LEU A 45 13.97 28.87 -15.59
N ALA A 46 13.32 27.78 -15.16
CA ALA A 46 13.03 27.54 -13.74
C ALA A 46 14.07 26.69 -12.99
N VAL A 47 15.12 26.21 -13.66
CA VAL A 47 16.18 25.40 -13.02
C VAL A 47 17.24 26.27 -12.30
N PRO A 48 17.72 27.41 -12.83
CA PRO A 48 18.73 28.19 -12.09
C PRO A 48 18.16 28.93 -10.88
N ALA A 49 16.88 29.32 -10.90
CA ALA A 49 16.27 30.11 -9.82
C ALA A 49 16.04 29.28 -8.52
N VAL A 50 15.67 28.00 -8.63
CA VAL A 50 15.46 27.13 -7.45
C VAL A 50 16.80 26.74 -6.80
N LEU A 51 17.86 26.57 -7.61
CA LEU A 51 19.21 26.30 -7.11
C LEU A 51 19.83 27.49 -6.37
N LEU A 52 19.59 28.72 -6.83
CA LEU A 52 19.99 29.93 -6.10
C LEU A 52 19.23 30.10 -4.79
N LEU A 53 17.93 29.78 -4.74
CA LEU A 53 17.15 29.91 -3.50
C LEU A 53 17.62 28.96 -2.39
N ALA A 54 18.03 27.73 -2.74
CA ALA A 54 18.53 26.73 -1.78
C ALA A 54 19.93 27.06 -1.22
N ALA A 55 20.76 27.79 -1.96
CA ALA A 55 22.09 28.19 -1.51
C ALA A 55 22.10 29.42 -0.59
N VAL A 56 21.12 30.32 -0.73
CA VAL A 56 21.06 31.58 0.05
C VAL A 56 20.28 31.44 1.37
N THR A 57 19.39 30.46 1.49
CA THR A 57 18.59 30.24 2.71
C THR A 57 19.42 30.02 4.00
N PRO A 58 20.55 29.28 4.02
CA PRO A 58 21.29 29.08 5.27
C PRO A 58 22.04 30.33 5.75
N LEU A 59 22.27 31.34 4.90
CA LEU A 59 23.00 32.55 5.28
C LEU A 59 22.13 33.58 5.99
N LEU A 60 20.83 33.64 5.68
CA LEU A 60 19.89 34.59 6.32
C LEU A 60 19.40 34.13 7.71
N PHE A 61 19.58 32.84 8.05
CA PHE A 61 19.24 32.30 9.37
C PHE A 61 20.41 32.30 10.36
N ARG A 62 21.53 32.95 10.03
CA ARG A 62 22.62 33.14 10.98
C ARG A 62 22.23 34.22 11.98
N ALA A 63 21.51 33.81 13.02
CA ALA A 63 21.15 34.67 14.14
C ALA A 63 22.42 35.31 14.73
N PRO A 64 22.38 36.60 15.10
CA PRO A 64 23.50 37.26 15.77
C PRO A 64 23.78 36.50 17.07
N VAL A 65 24.99 35.95 17.16
CA VAL A 65 25.50 35.33 18.39
C VAL A 65 25.73 36.47 19.37
N THR A 66 24.73 36.77 20.19
CA THR A 66 24.94 37.61 21.37
C THR A 66 25.82 36.83 22.35
N PRO A 67 26.93 37.40 22.85
CA PRO A 67 27.72 36.79 23.90
C PRO A 67 26.85 36.73 25.16
N ARG A 68 26.27 35.56 25.42
CA ARG A 68 25.47 35.30 26.61
C ARG A 68 26.46 35.15 27.77
N ALA A 69 26.41 36.08 28.72
CA ALA A 69 27.16 36.00 29.95
C ALA A 69 27.00 34.60 30.56
N ALA A 70 28.13 33.94 30.86
CA ALA A 70 28.18 32.60 31.37
C ALA A 70 27.61 32.56 32.80
N VAL A 71 26.31 32.31 32.90
CA VAL A 71 25.67 31.98 34.18
C VAL A 71 26.00 30.53 34.49
N PRO A 72 26.66 30.22 35.62
CA PRO A 72 26.94 28.84 35.99
C PRO A 72 25.62 28.08 36.17
N PRO A 73 25.44 26.92 35.51
CA PRO A 73 24.21 26.16 35.64
C PRO A 73 24.06 25.63 37.07
N PRO A 74 22.83 25.56 37.60
CA PRO A 74 22.59 24.91 38.89
C PRO A 74 22.99 23.44 38.80
N VAL A 75 23.81 22.99 39.76
CA VAL A 75 24.20 21.59 39.90
C VAL A 75 22.98 20.82 40.40
N VAL A 76 22.30 20.12 39.50
CA VAL A 76 21.22 19.19 39.85
C VAL A 76 21.83 17.80 39.96
N SER A 77 21.98 17.31 41.19
CA SER A 77 22.35 15.93 41.46
C SER A 77 21.17 15.02 41.12
N VAL A 78 21.24 14.35 39.98
CA VAL A 78 20.27 13.32 39.58
C VAL A 78 20.67 12.01 40.26
N PRO A 79 19.82 11.40 41.12
CA PRO A 79 20.12 10.10 41.72
C PRO A 79 20.21 9.02 40.62
N PRO A 80 21.09 8.02 40.80
CA PRO A 80 21.25 6.94 39.83
C PRO A 80 19.92 6.19 39.66
N PRO A 81 19.53 5.86 38.42
CA PRO A 81 18.31 5.09 38.19
C PRO A 81 18.44 3.69 38.80
N PRO A 82 17.36 3.12 39.34
CA PRO A 82 17.38 1.76 39.83
C PRO A 82 17.74 0.81 38.69
N THR A 83 18.65 -0.13 38.97
CA THR A 83 19.05 -1.20 38.04
C THR A 83 17.82 -2.01 37.66
N ALA A 84 17.29 -1.75 36.47
CA ALA A 84 16.18 -2.51 35.92
C ALA A 84 16.67 -3.92 35.62
N THR A 85 16.20 -4.90 36.41
CA THR A 85 16.32 -6.32 36.07
C THR A 85 15.49 -6.55 34.82
N GLU A 86 16.17 -6.73 33.69
CA GLU A 86 15.56 -6.93 32.38
C GLU A 86 14.74 -8.24 32.38
N PRO A 87 13.40 -8.18 32.21
CA PRO A 87 12.60 -9.38 32.02
C PRO A 87 13.06 -10.06 30.73
N PRO A 88 13.15 -11.40 30.68
CA PRO A 88 13.56 -12.11 29.48
C PRO A 88 12.67 -11.70 28.31
N ALA A 89 13.32 -11.22 27.24
CA ALA A 89 12.65 -10.74 26.04
C ALA A 89 11.64 -11.80 25.54
N PRO A 90 10.38 -11.41 25.25
CA PRO A 90 9.44 -12.34 24.68
C PRO A 90 10.01 -12.86 23.36
N ALA A 91 10.19 -14.17 23.27
CA ALA A 91 10.61 -14.84 22.05
C ALA A 91 9.55 -14.60 20.98
N ILE A 92 9.73 -13.56 20.17
CA ILE A 92 8.92 -13.30 18.98
C ILE A 92 9.30 -14.40 17.99
N THR A 93 8.57 -15.51 18.03
CA THR A 93 8.54 -16.49 16.96
C THR A 93 8.08 -15.77 15.70
N ARG A 94 9.04 -15.35 14.86
CA ARG A 94 8.81 -14.84 13.51
C ARG A 94 8.18 -15.98 12.72
N ARG A 95 6.85 -16.06 12.72
CA ARG A 95 6.15 -16.88 11.73
C ARG A 95 6.48 -16.29 10.37
N PRO A 96 7.09 -17.05 9.45
CA PRO A 96 7.25 -16.59 8.08
C PRO A 96 5.84 -16.34 7.53
N LEU A 97 5.55 -15.08 7.20
CA LEU A 97 4.40 -14.72 6.40
C LEU A 97 4.63 -15.32 5.01
N HIS A 98 4.20 -16.57 4.83
CA HIS A 98 3.98 -17.12 3.52
C HIS A 98 2.94 -16.24 2.86
N ALA A 99 3.40 -15.34 1.99
CA ALA A 99 2.56 -14.82 0.93
C ALA A 99 2.05 -16.05 0.19
N VAL A 100 0.83 -16.49 0.52
CA VAL A 100 0.11 -17.51 -0.23
C VAL A 100 -0.17 -16.84 -1.57
N ARG A 101 0.82 -16.90 -2.47
CA ARG A 101 0.54 -16.96 -3.90
C ARG A 101 -0.42 -18.13 -4.00
N GLN A 102 -1.71 -17.83 -4.14
CA GLN A 102 -2.67 -18.79 -4.65
C GLN A 102 -2.17 -19.12 -6.06
N ALA A 103 -1.24 -20.08 -6.13
CA ALA A 103 -0.99 -20.82 -7.34
C ALA A 103 -2.37 -21.35 -7.72
N ALA A 104 -2.87 -20.89 -8.87
CA ALA A 104 -4.10 -21.35 -9.46
C ALA A 104 -4.06 -22.89 -9.38
N LYS A 105 -4.84 -23.44 -8.44
CA LYS A 105 -4.90 -24.87 -8.20
C LYS A 105 -5.32 -25.51 -9.50
N ALA A 106 -4.49 -26.40 -10.03
CA ALA A 106 -4.77 -27.15 -11.24
C ALA A 106 -6.22 -27.65 -11.18
N THR A 107 -6.99 -27.32 -12.21
CA THR A 107 -8.41 -27.60 -12.33
C THR A 107 -8.66 -29.09 -12.05
N PRO A 108 -9.42 -29.44 -11.00
CA PRO A 108 -9.82 -30.82 -10.78
C PRO A 108 -10.70 -31.31 -11.94
N PRO A 109 -10.70 -32.61 -12.26
CA PRO A 109 -11.55 -33.18 -13.31
C PRO A 109 -13.03 -32.81 -13.06
N PRO A 110 -13.83 -32.64 -14.12
CA PRO A 110 -15.20 -32.14 -14.00
C PRO A 110 -16.00 -33.04 -13.06
N PRO A 111 -16.55 -32.50 -11.96
CA PRO A 111 -17.45 -33.27 -11.11
C PRO A 111 -18.70 -33.65 -11.92
N ALA A 112 -19.23 -34.84 -11.64
CA ALA A 112 -20.55 -35.28 -12.07
C ALA A 112 -21.59 -34.16 -11.84
N PRO A 113 -22.66 -34.06 -12.66
CA PRO A 113 -23.61 -32.95 -12.64
C PRO A 113 -24.14 -32.70 -11.23
N ALA A 114 -23.55 -31.69 -10.57
CA ALA A 114 -23.90 -31.30 -9.23
C ALA A 114 -25.22 -30.56 -9.28
N ALA A 115 -26.11 -30.89 -8.35
CA ALA A 115 -27.33 -30.16 -8.07
C ALA A 115 -27.07 -28.65 -8.12
N SER A 116 -27.95 -27.92 -8.81
CA SER A 116 -27.87 -26.49 -9.05
C SER A 116 -27.43 -25.74 -7.81
N ALA A 117 -26.19 -25.24 -7.81
CA ALA A 117 -25.73 -24.37 -6.74
C ALA A 117 -26.63 -23.12 -6.69
N PRO A 118 -27.02 -22.65 -5.50
CA PRO A 118 -27.81 -21.43 -5.38
C PRO A 118 -27.08 -20.25 -6.06
N PRO A 119 -27.83 -19.30 -6.64
CA PRO A 119 -27.24 -18.15 -7.33
C PRO A 119 -26.32 -17.39 -6.38
N ALA A 120 -25.05 -17.21 -6.79
CA ALA A 120 -24.08 -16.47 -6.01
C ALA A 120 -24.53 -15.01 -5.88
N VAL A 121 -24.73 -14.54 -4.65
CA VAL A 121 -25.06 -13.15 -4.37
C VAL A 121 -23.84 -12.28 -4.72
N PRO A 122 -23.99 -11.24 -5.54
CA PRO A 122 -22.86 -10.40 -5.92
C PRO A 122 -22.30 -9.66 -4.70
N PRO A 123 -20.96 -9.57 -4.55
CA PRO A 123 -20.36 -8.86 -3.44
C PRO A 123 -20.66 -7.37 -3.52
N VAL A 124 -20.93 -6.75 -2.36
CA VAL A 124 -21.23 -5.32 -2.25
C VAL A 124 -19.93 -4.55 -2.08
N LEU A 125 -19.66 -3.59 -2.96
CA LEU A 125 -18.51 -2.68 -2.86
C LEU A 125 -18.73 -1.67 -1.73
N LEU A 126 -17.83 -1.66 -0.74
CA LEU A 126 -17.87 -0.77 0.43
C LEU A 126 -17.03 0.50 0.27
N GLY A 127 -16.12 0.51 -0.70
CA GLY A 127 -15.16 1.59 -0.95
C GLY A 127 -13.72 1.09 -0.90
N PRO A 128 -12.72 1.96 -1.07
CA PRO A 128 -12.83 3.37 -1.44
C PRO A 128 -13.15 3.49 -2.94
N ALA A 129 -13.87 4.54 -3.34
CA ALA A 129 -14.21 4.78 -4.75
C ALA A 129 -13.00 5.28 -5.56
N THR A 130 -12.11 6.03 -4.90
CA THR A 130 -10.93 6.64 -5.52
C THR A 130 -9.63 6.27 -4.82
N ASP A 131 -8.51 6.46 -5.52
CA ASP A 131 -7.16 6.23 -4.96
C ASP A 131 -6.81 7.24 -3.85
N ALA A 132 -7.35 8.46 -3.91
CA ALA A 132 -7.15 9.47 -2.87
C ALA A 132 -7.83 9.06 -1.57
N ASP A 133 -9.06 8.54 -1.65
CA ASP A 133 -9.80 8.03 -0.49
C ASP A 133 -9.09 6.81 0.12
N LEU A 134 -8.48 5.97 -0.72
CA LEU A 134 -7.66 4.85 -0.26
C LEU A 134 -6.49 5.34 0.60
N ALA A 135 -5.72 6.31 0.09
CA ALA A 135 -4.56 6.85 0.80
C ALA A 135 -4.95 7.53 2.12
N ALA A 136 -6.03 8.32 2.14
CA ALA A 136 -6.53 8.96 3.34
C ALA A 136 -6.96 7.94 4.41
N LEU A 137 -7.67 6.89 3.99
CA LEU A 137 -8.13 5.84 4.89
C LEU A 137 -6.99 5.00 5.44
N LEU A 138 -5.99 4.66 4.60
CA LEU A 138 -4.77 3.98 5.04
C LEU A 138 -3.98 4.80 6.05
N GLY A 139 -3.82 6.10 5.80
CA GLY A 139 -3.14 6.99 6.75
C GLY A 139 -3.87 7.06 8.09
N THR A 140 -5.22 7.07 8.06
CA THR A 140 -6.04 7.06 9.28
C THR A 140 -5.90 5.75 10.04
N TYR A 141 -5.96 4.62 9.34
CA TYR A 141 -5.75 3.29 9.91
C TYR A 141 -4.36 3.17 10.55
N CYS A 142 -3.29 3.52 9.82
CA CYS A 142 -1.93 3.43 10.34
C CYS A 142 -1.73 4.27 11.61
N ARG A 143 -2.31 5.47 11.68
CA ARG A 143 -2.25 6.30 12.89
C ARG A 143 -3.06 5.73 14.04
N ALA A 144 -4.23 5.17 13.77
CA ALA A 144 -5.08 4.54 14.79
C ALA A 144 -4.44 3.28 15.37
N THR A 145 -3.77 2.47 14.54
CA THR A 145 -3.21 1.17 14.95
C THR A 145 -1.79 1.28 15.51
N TYR A 146 -0.94 2.13 14.93
CA TYR A 146 0.49 2.20 15.26
C TYR A 146 0.91 3.53 15.90
N GLY A 147 -0.02 4.47 16.07
CA GLY A 147 0.18 5.74 16.76
C GLY A 147 0.29 6.95 15.82
N ARG A 148 0.11 8.15 16.39
CA ARG A 148 -0.06 9.42 15.65
C ARG A 148 1.07 9.76 14.67
N PHE A 149 2.28 9.27 14.90
CA PHE A 149 3.47 9.53 14.08
C PHE A 149 3.74 8.43 13.05
N THR A 150 2.68 7.81 12.55
CA THR A 150 2.75 6.76 11.54
C THR A 150 2.16 7.24 10.23
N LEU A 151 2.88 6.99 9.13
CA LEU A 151 2.44 7.31 7.78
C LEU A 151 2.12 6.03 7.01
N ALA A 152 1.16 6.10 6.10
CA ALA A 152 0.93 5.05 5.13
C ALA A 152 1.83 5.28 3.90
N ALA A 153 2.52 4.25 3.45
CA ALA A 153 3.38 4.29 2.27
C ALA A 153 3.04 3.12 1.33
N ALA A 154 3.11 3.36 0.03
CA ALA A 154 2.97 2.32 -1.00
C ALA A 154 4.34 2.01 -1.62
N THR A 155 4.63 0.74 -1.80
CA THR A 155 5.78 0.23 -2.58
C THR A 155 5.25 -0.62 -3.74
N ALA A 156 6.16 -1.22 -4.53
CA ALA A 156 5.76 -2.19 -5.55
C ALA A 156 5.08 -3.43 -4.96
N ASP A 157 5.45 -3.81 -3.74
CA ASP A 157 4.99 -5.03 -3.08
C ASP A 157 3.69 -4.85 -2.27
N GLY A 158 3.28 -3.61 -2.01
CA GLY A 158 2.04 -3.35 -1.28
C GLY A 158 2.03 -2.05 -0.47
N TRP A 159 1.19 -2.04 0.57
CA TRP A 159 1.08 -0.94 1.51
C TRP A 159 1.75 -1.27 2.83
N PHE A 160 2.31 -0.26 3.46
CA PHE A 160 3.03 -0.36 4.72
C PHE A 160 2.64 0.81 5.62
N CYS A 161 2.59 0.54 6.92
CA CYS A 161 2.60 1.58 7.94
C CYS A 161 4.05 1.84 8.35
N ALA A 162 4.51 3.08 8.21
CA ALA A 162 5.86 3.52 8.53
C ALA A 162 5.83 4.46 9.76
N PRO A 163 6.09 3.94 10.97
CA PRO A 163 6.24 4.77 12.16
C PRO A 163 7.60 5.47 12.11
N LEU A 164 7.66 6.75 12.50
CA LEU A 164 8.87 7.58 12.36
C LEU A 164 10.14 6.99 13.01
N ALA A 165 10.00 6.21 14.09
CA ALA A 165 11.12 5.66 14.87
C ALA A 165 11.19 4.12 14.86
N ARG A 166 10.44 3.45 13.97
CA ARG A 166 10.41 1.98 13.90
C ARG A 166 10.47 1.49 12.47
N ALA A 167 10.80 0.22 12.30
CA ALA A 167 10.71 -0.43 11.00
C ALA A 167 9.28 -0.35 10.44
N ALA A 168 9.17 -0.18 9.11
CA ALA A 168 7.89 -0.23 8.44
C ALA A 168 7.25 -1.62 8.62
N VAL A 169 5.95 -1.63 8.87
CA VAL A 169 5.15 -2.83 9.08
C VAL A 169 4.25 -3.02 7.87
N ALA A 170 4.25 -4.21 7.28
CA ALA A 170 3.36 -4.56 6.18
C ALA A 170 1.91 -4.40 6.63
N LEU A 171 1.11 -3.72 5.81
CA LEU A 171 -0.31 -3.51 6.09
C LEU A 171 -1.10 -4.72 5.62
N ASP A 172 -1.85 -5.34 6.52
CA ASP A 172 -2.88 -6.33 6.17
C ASP A 172 -4.13 -5.60 5.67
N PRO A 173 -4.45 -5.68 4.36
CA PRO A 173 -5.58 -4.95 3.80
C PRO A 173 -6.92 -5.51 4.30
N ASP A 174 -7.03 -6.80 4.63
CA ASP A 174 -8.25 -7.38 5.22
C ASP A 174 -8.47 -6.86 6.64
N ALA A 175 -7.42 -6.80 7.46
CA ALA A 175 -7.51 -6.23 8.81
C ALA A 175 -7.97 -4.77 8.78
N MET A 176 -7.46 -3.97 7.83
CA MET A 176 -7.92 -2.60 7.63
C MET A 176 -9.38 -2.53 7.18
N CYS A 177 -9.84 -3.44 6.30
CA CYS A 177 -11.25 -3.49 5.90
C CYS A 177 -12.16 -3.75 7.09
N ARG A 178 -11.80 -4.75 7.91
CA ARG A 178 -12.55 -5.12 9.11
C ARG A 178 -12.61 -3.98 10.12
N TRP A 179 -11.48 -3.30 10.32
CA TRP A 179 -11.41 -2.14 11.20
C TRP A 179 -12.38 -1.02 10.79
N ARG A 180 -12.58 -0.78 9.49
CA ARG A 180 -13.43 0.32 9.01
C ARG A 180 -14.91 -0.06 8.83
N TYR A 181 -15.18 -1.28 8.38
CA TYR A 181 -16.51 -1.69 7.89
C TYR A 181 -17.10 -2.90 8.63
N GLY A 182 -16.41 -3.43 9.65
CA GLY A 182 -16.83 -4.59 10.43
C GLY A 182 -16.30 -5.92 9.90
N ASP A 183 -16.48 -6.99 10.68
CA ASP A 183 -15.76 -8.27 10.52
C ASP A 183 -15.97 -9.01 9.19
N GLN A 184 -17.08 -8.71 8.51
CA GLN A 184 -17.43 -9.31 7.22
C GLN A 184 -16.77 -8.61 6.04
N ALA A 185 -16.07 -7.49 6.26
CA ALA A 185 -15.39 -6.78 5.20
C ALA A 185 -14.07 -7.46 4.80
N ARG A 186 -13.85 -7.60 3.50
CA ARG A 186 -12.67 -8.21 2.87
C ARG A 186 -12.06 -7.26 1.86
N ALA A 187 -10.75 -7.28 1.73
CA ALA A 187 -10.03 -6.60 0.66
C ALA A 187 -9.94 -7.52 -0.57
N ARG A 188 -10.15 -6.96 -1.75
CA ARG A 188 -9.80 -7.60 -3.01
C ARG A 188 -9.01 -6.66 -3.89
N LEU A 189 -8.00 -7.21 -4.55
CA LEU A 189 -7.22 -6.50 -5.53
C LEU A 189 -8.03 -6.45 -6.83
N GLY A 190 -8.48 -5.27 -7.25
CA GLY A 190 -9.35 -5.15 -8.42
C GLY A 190 -8.65 -5.50 -9.74
N ASN A 191 -7.37 -5.15 -9.87
CA ASN A 191 -6.54 -5.49 -11.02
C ASN A 191 -5.17 -5.96 -10.52
N ALA A 192 -4.59 -7.00 -11.11
CA ALA A 192 -3.31 -7.60 -10.71
C ALA A 192 -2.06 -6.69 -10.84
N GLY A 193 -2.24 -5.39 -11.12
CA GLY A 193 -1.17 -4.43 -11.36
C GLY A 193 -0.85 -3.60 -10.11
N PRO A 194 -1.49 -2.43 -9.91
CA PRO A 194 -1.06 -1.51 -8.89
C PRO A 194 -1.64 -1.87 -7.51
N PRO A 195 -0.87 -1.74 -6.41
CA PRO A 195 -1.39 -1.84 -5.05
C PRO A 195 -2.43 -0.73 -4.74
N ARG A 196 -2.65 0.23 -5.63
CA ARG A 196 -3.74 1.22 -5.50
C ARG A 196 -5.11 0.67 -5.95
N SER A 197 -5.13 -0.49 -6.61
CA SER A 197 -6.37 -1.12 -7.08
C SER A 197 -7.13 -1.89 -6.00
N TRP A 198 -6.67 -1.89 -4.74
CA TRP A 198 -7.42 -2.51 -3.65
C TRP A 198 -8.80 -1.85 -3.51
N ARG A 199 -9.81 -2.70 -3.41
CA ARG A 199 -11.20 -2.35 -3.16
C ARG A 199 -11.71 -3.24 -2.02
N ARG A 200 -12.71 -2.76 -1.29
CA ARG A 200 -13.27 -3.48 -0.13
C ARG A 200 -14.66 -3.94 -0.44
N TYR A 201 -14.95 -5.16 -0.05
CA TYR A 201 -16.20 -5.82 -0.33
C TYR A 201 -16.75 -6.44 0.95
N ARG A 202 -18.06 -6.66 0.98
CA ARG A 202 -18.70 -7.62 1.88
C ARG A 202 -19.53 -8.59 1.05
N ASP A 203 -19.75 -9.77 1.60
CA ASP A 203 -20.77 -10.67 1.06
C ASP A 203 -22.13 -9.98 1.15
N GLY A 204 -23.05 -10.33 0.24
CA GLY A 204 -24.37 -9.71 0.17
C GLY A 204 -25.19 -9.85 1.47
N PRO A 205 -26.31 -9.12 1.57
CA PRO A 205 -27.16 -9.11 2.77
C PRO A 205 -27.71 -10.50 3.13
#